data_AF-A0AAW6GTG3-F1
#
_entry.id   AF-A0AAW6GTG3-F1
#
_cell.length_a   1.000
_cell.length_b   1.000
_cell.length_c   1.000
_cell.angle_alpha   90.00
_cell.angle_beta   90.00
_cell.angle_gamma   90.00
#
_symmetry.space_group_name_H-M   'P 1'
#
loop_
_entity.id
_entity.type
_entity.pdbx_description
1 polymer ?
#
loop_
_entity_poly.entity_id
_entity_poly.type
_entity_poly.pdbx_seq_one_letter_code
_entity_poly.pdbx_strand_id
1 'polypeptide(L)'
;MIETRKTEIRYVTSDPKKMLNMYLAKRVLKTWEESFIDEDTGETVTIERNEILFDRGTLIDQDTLAKIRFSMEADGIKEVEVSNQNRLAFENENKFLYPYLAQAQIGDKKHKFLLYATGLENSCSILKDYIELNYMFGFTLTMVKEFDSCVILTDNLKERKVDDATLEELKDTFLLNDSVTEEDEEEGDSKPNEKKFYQIETKITFTDGENEDERVQTFVVNTFNVDRAMMLITHYLKNKEEECEKQAKEKGHEFRKREIHTAIESAKPIPVGRFIPKEFSMAYME
;
A
#
# COMPACT_ATOMS: atom_id res chain seq x y z
N MET A 1 26.71 -6.26 24.78
CA MET A 1 25.26 -6.21 25.07
C MET A 1 24.56 -5.93 23.75
N ILE A 2 23.45 -6.61 23.44
CA ILE A 2 22.75 -6.42 22.16
C ILE A 2 21.89 -5.15 22.28
N GLU A 3 22.09 -4.20 21.37
CA GLU A 3 21.29 -2.97 21.32
C GLU A 3 19.91 -3.26 20.73
N THR A 4 18.86 -2.95 21.48
CA THR A 4 17.47 -3.07 21.06
C THR A 4 16.69 -1.84 21.51
N ARG A 5 15.49 -1.63 20.96
CA ARG A 5 14.62 -0.50 21.38
C ARG A 5 14.23 -0.62 22.86
N LYS A 6 14.27 -1.83 23.44
CA LYS A 6 14.02 -2.08 24.88
C LYS A 6 15.21 -1.73 25.78
N THR A 7 16.42 -1.65 25.22
CA THR A 7 17.64 -1.26 25.96
C THR A 7 18.09 0.15 25.63
N GLU A 8 17.25 0.90 24.88
CA GLU A 8 17.50 2.30 24.57
C GLU A 8 17.22 3.15 25.81
N ILE A 9 18.22 3.94 26.20
CA ILE A 9 18.10 4.95 27.24
C ILE A 9 18.15 6.28 26.51
N ARG A 10 16.99 6.93 26.44
CA ARG A 10 16.79 8.21 25.76
C ARG A 10 16.18 9.20 26.73
N TYR A 11 16.77 10.39 26.81
CA TYR A 11 16.31 11.46 27.69
C TYR A 11 16.75 12.82 27.18
N VAL A 12 16.08 13.86 27.67
CA VAL A 12 16.44 15.25 27.42
C VAL A 12 17.29 15.75 28.58
N THR A 13 18.40 16.45 28.29
CA THR A 13 19.27 16.99 29.33
C THR A 13 19.99 18.25 28.89
N SER A 14 20.39 19.07 29.87
CA SER A 14 21.35 20.16 29.75
C SER A 14 22.67 19.86 30.48
N ASP A 15 22.78 18.71 31.17
CA ASP A 15 23.98 18.32 31.92
C ASP A 15 25.04 17.71 30.99
N PRO A 16 26.19 18.37 30.80
CA PRO A 16 27.24 17.91 29.89
C PRO A 16 27.82 16.54 30.26
N LYS A 17 27.82 16.17 31.55
CA LYS A 17 28.30 14.85 32.00
C LYS A 17 27.40 13.72 31.53
N LYS A 18 26.10 14.00 31.39
CA LYS A 18 25.10 13.04 30.92
C LYS A 18 25.02 12.97 29.39
N MET A 19 25.61 13.92 28.68
CA MET A 19 25.65 13.93 27.21
C MET A 19 26.84 13.17 26.65
N LEU A 20 27.97 13.18 27.35
CA LEU A 20 29.22 12.60 26.85
C LEU A 20 29.04 11.11 26.50
N ASN A 21 29.58 10.71 25.34
CA ASN A 21 29.47 9.37 24.77
C ASN A 21 28.03 8.91 24.45
N MET A 22 27.09 9.84 24.34
CA MET A 22 25.74 9.59 23.83
C MET A 22 25.61 10.11 22.40
N TYR A 23 24.60 9.65 21.67
CA TYR A 23 24.23 10.16 20.35
C TYR A 23 23.10 11.19 20.46
N LEU A 24 23.10 12.21 19.60
CA LEU A 24 21.96 13.12 19.48
C LEU A 24 20.74 12.38 18.90
N ALA A 25 19.64 12.33 19.65
CA ALA A 25 18.43 11.61 19.26
C ALA A 25 17.56 12.38 18.24
N LYS A 26 17.73 13.71 18.17
CA LYS A 26 17.09 14.62 17.22
C LYS A 26 18.11 15.62 16.68
N ARG A 27 17.75 16.31 15.60
CA ARG A 27 18.49 17.51 15.16
C ARG A 27 18.38 18.58 16.23
N VAL A 28 19.49 19.25 16.47
CA VAL A 28 19.56 20.37 17.41
C VAL A 28 19.45 21.63 16.57
N LEU A 29 18.37 22.38 16.81
CA LEU A 29 18.02 23.57 16.03
C LEU A 29 18.13 24.81 16.90
N LYS A 30 18.61 25.91 16.32
CA LYS A 30 18.44 27.25 16.87
C LYS A 30 17.20 27.87 16.22
N THR A 31 16.25 28.28 17.05
CA THR A 31 14.98 28.86 16.61
C THR A 31 14.90 30.32 17.05
N TRP A 32 14.54 31.23 16.14
CA TRP A 32 14.30 32.64 16.47
C TRP A 32 13.12 33.19 15.65
N GLU A 33 12.45 34.21 16.18
CA GLU A 33 11.35 34.88 15.50
C GLU A 33 11.86 36.16 14.82
N GLU A 34 11.50 36.34 13.56
CA GLU A 34 11.70 37.59 12.82
C GLU A 34 10.35 38.23 12.56
N SER A 35 10.21 39.49 12.99
CA SER A 35 9.00 40.29 12.76
C SER A 35 9.16 41.14 11.51
N PHE A 36 8.23 40.99 10.58
CA PHE A 36 8.12 41.83 9.38
C PHE A 36 6.86 42.70 9.51
N ILE A 37 6.96 43.96 9.13
CA ILE A 37 5.82 44.86 9.04
C ILE A 37 5.41 44.89 7.58
N ASP A 38 4.18 44.52 7.28
CA ASP A 38 3.61 44.68 5.94
C ASP A 38 3.37 46.17 5.68
N GLU A 39 4.04 46.72 4.67
CA GLU A 39 3.97 48.16 4.33
C GLU A 39 2.58 48.59 3.87
N ASP A 40 1.76 47.67 3.33
CA ASP A 40 0.44 47.97 2.79
C ASP A 40 -0.66 47.90 3.88
N THR A 41 -0.49 47.05 4.90
CA THR A 41 -1.51 46.80 5.94
C THR A 41 -1.12 47.28 7.33
N GLY A 42 0.17 47.51 7.59
CA GLY A 42 0.71 47.84 8.92
C GLY A 42 0.65 46.67 9.91
N GLU A 43 0.26 45.47 9.46
CA GLU A 43 0.23 44.27 10.29
C GLU A 43 1.65 43.73 10.48
N THR A 44 1.95 43.27 11.71
CA THR A 44 3.22 42.62 12.01
C THR A 44 3.06 41.11 11.84
N VAL A 45 3.78 40.53 10.89
CA VAL A 45 3.87 39.09 10.68
C VAL A 45 5.14 38.58 11.34
N THR A 46 4.99 37.70 12.33
CA THR A 46 6.11 36.97 12.93
C THR A 46 6.37 35.68 12.16
N ILE A 47 7.62 35.45 11.78
CA ILE A 47 8.06 34.24 11.08
C ILE A 47 9.11 33.54 11.94
N GLU A 48 8.87 32.26 12.23
CA GLU A 48 9.84 31.42 12.93
C GLU A 48 10.92 30.93 11.95
N ARG A 49 12.19 31.22 12.27
CA ARG A 49 13.37 30.75 11.55
C ARG A 49 14.06 29.65 12.35
N ASN A 50 14.62 28.68 11.62
CA ASN A 50 15.29 27.52 12.19
C ASN A 50 16.65 27.31 11.51
N GLU A 51 17.74 27.24 12.28
CA GLU A 51 19.08 26.88 11.83
C GLU A 51 19.48 25.54 12.45
N ILE A 52 19.99 24.61 11.63
CA ILE A 52 20.49 23.32 12.12
C ILE A 52 21.89 23.52 12.69
N LEU A 53 22.05 23.36 14.00
CA LEU A 53 23.36 23.41 14.66
C LEU A 53 24.07 22.05 14.65
N PHE A 54 23.31 20.97 14.87
CA PHE A 54 23.84 19.62 14.88
C PHE A 54 22.84 18.62 14.27
N ASP A 55 23.37 17.67 13.50
CA ASP A 55 22.57 16.60 12.92
C ASP A 55 22.24 15.50 13.93
N ARG A 56 21.07 14.88 13.73
CA ARG A 56 20.67 13.67 14.44
C ARG A 56 21.71 12.57 14.21
N GLY A 57 22.02 11.82 15.27
CA GLY A 57 22.97 10.71 15.26
C GLY A 57 24.44 11.11 15.36
N THR A 58 24.74 12.40 15.56
CA THR A 58 26.09 12.84 15.91
C THR A 58 26.48 12.28 17.28
N LEU A 59 27.65 11.65 17.37
CA LEU A 59 28.23 11.21 18.65
C LEU A 59 28.73 12.42 19.43
N ILE A 60 28.35 12.52 20.70
CA ILE A 60 28.80 13.59 21.58
C ILE A 60 30.13 13.18 22.22
N ASP A 61 31.21 13.46 21.49
CA ASP A 61 32.57 13.44 22.00
C ASP A 61 32.94 14.75 22.73
N GLN A 62 34.20 14.89 23.16
CA GLN A 62 34.64 16.09 23.89
C GLN A 62 34.50 17.37 23.07
N ASP A 63 34.80 17.31 21.78
CA ASP A 63 34.73 18.47 20.88
C ASP A 63 33.28 18.87 20.60
N THR A 64 32.41 17.90 20.34
CA THR A 64 30.98 18.11 20.12
C THR A 64 30.32 18.63 21.38
N LEU A 65 30.68 18.10 22.55
CA LEU A 65 30.20 18.59 23.85
C LEU A 65 30.60 20.05 24.09
N ALA A 66 31.83 20.44 23.73
CA ALA A 66 32.29 21.82 23.84
C ALA A 66 31.48 22.77 22.93
N LYS A 67 31.19 22.35 21.69
CA LYS A 67 30.34 23.10 20.77
C LYS A 67 28.91 23.25 21.29
N ILE A 68 28.31 22.16 21.80
CA ILE A 68 26.96 22.19 22.39
C ILE A 68 26.92 23.15 23.59
N ARG A 69 27.93 23.11 24.47
CA ARG A 69 28.04 24.04 25.61
C ARG A 69 28.11 25.49 25.16
N PHE A 70 28.94 25.78 24.16
CA PHE A 70 29.04 27.11 23.60
C PHE A 70 27.69 27.59 23.04
N SER A 71 26.97 26.73 22.33
CA SER A 71 25.62 27.04 21.84
C SER A 71 24.60 27.24 22.96
N MET A 72 24.72 26.53 24.09
CA MET A 72 23.87 26.72 25.27
C MET A 72 24.15 28.05 25.99
N GLU A 73 25.43 28.41 26.15
CA GLU A 73 25.84 29.67 26.78
C GLU A 73 25.44 30.89 25.94
N ALA A 74 25.43 30.76 24.61
CA ALA A 74 24.97 31.79 23.68
C ALA A 74 23.43 31.87 23.56
N ASP A 75 22.68 31.20 24.45
CA ASP A 75 21.20 31.07 24.44
C ASP A 75 20.62 30.59 23.10
N GLY A 76 21.43 29.83 22.34
CA GLY A 76 21.02 29.25 21.06
C GLY A 76 20.19 27.99 21.23
N ILE A 77 20.42 27.23 22.31
CA ILE A 77 19.72 25.99 22.65
C ILE A 77 19.63 25.82 24.17
N LYS A 78 18.53 25.26 24.69
CA LYS A 78 18.32 25.07 26.14
C LYS A 78 18.72 23.67 26.62
N GLU A 79 18.42 22.67 25.81
CA GLU A 79 18.61 21.27 26.13
C GLU A 79 18.74 20.45 24.84
N VAL A 80 19.32 19.26 24.95
CA VAL A 80 19.45 18.31 23.85
C VAL A 80 18.87 16.96 24.23
N GLU A 81 18.26 16.30 23.26
CA GLU A 81 17.79 14.93 23.44
C GLU A 81 18.90 13.95 23.04
N VAL A 82 19.30 13.09 23.97
CA VAL A 82 20.40 12.14 23.79
C VAL A 82 19.92 10.71 23.92
N SER A 83 20.58 9.79 23.20
CA SER A 83 20.33 8.35 23.24
C SER A 83 21.65 7.60 23.32
N ASN A 84 21.68 6.51 24.07
CA ASN A 84 22.84 5.62 24.11
C ASN A 84 22.99 4.78 22.81
N GLN A 85 22.06 4.89 21.87
CA GLN A 85 22.03 4.12 20.61
C GLN A 85 21.89 5.06 19.42
N ASN A 86 22.62 4.80 18.34
CA ASN A 86 22.52 5.60 17.11
C ASN A 86 21.42 5.09 16.19
N ARG A 87 20.18 5.54 16.42
CA ARG A 87 19.03 5.21 15.56
C ARG A 87 18.83 6.31 14.52
N LEU A 88 19.30 6.09 13.28
CA LEU A 88 19.15 7.04 12.16
C LEU A 88 18.00 6.70 11.21
N ALA A 89 17.81 5.41 10.92
CA ALA A 89 16.75 4.96 10.04
C ALA A 89 15.37 5.41 10.57
N PHE A 90 14.48 5.71 9.63
CA PHE A 90 13.08 5.99 9.88
C PHE A 90 12.25 5.16 8.90
N GLU A 91 11.06 4.80 9.33
CA GLU A 91 10.10 4.10 8.48
C GLU A 91 9.39 5.12 7.60
N ASN A 92 9.20 4.78 6.32
CA ASN A 92 8.42 5.61 5.42
C ASN A 92 6.94 5.28 5.59
N GLU A 93 6.13 6.29 5.80
CA GLU A 93 4.67 6.14 5.83
C GLU A 93 4.15 5.89 4.41
N ASN A 94 3.29 4.89 4.28
CA ASN A 94 2.56 4.63 3.06
C ASN A 94 1.09 4.99 3.26
N LYS A 95 0.55 5.83 2.38
CA LYS A 95 -0.83 6.32 2.44
C LYS A 95 -1.77 5.61 1.47
N PHE A 96 -1.22 4.69 0.67
CA PHE A 96 -1.98 3.98 -0.36
C PHE A 96 -2.26 2.54 0.06
N LEU A 97 -3.43 2.05 -0.34
CA LEU A 97 -3.81 0.65 -0.14
C LEU A 97 -3.19 -0.22 -1.23
N TYR A 98 -2.38 -1.18 -0.81
CA TYR A 98 -1.83 -2.24 -1.66
C TYR A 98 -2.43 -3.59 -1.28
N PRO A 99 -2.50 -4.54 -2.22
CA PRO A 99 -2.96 -5.89 -1.91
C PRO A 99 -1.91 -6.65 -1.09
N TYR A 100 -2.37 -7.36 -0.07
CA TYR A 100 -1.55 -8.22 0.79
C TYR A 100 -2.16 -9.62 0.82
N LEU A 101 -1.29 -10.63 0.73
CA LEU A 101 -1.62 -12.01 1.01
C LEU A 101 -1.16 -12.33 2.42
N ALA A 102 -2.12 -12.69 3.27
CA ALA A 102 -1.87 -13.05 4.65
C ALA A 102 -2.33 -14.48 4.94
N GLN A 103 -1.75 -15.09 5.96
CA GLN A 103 -2.07 -16.44 6.38
C GLN A 103 -2.20 -16.50 7.90
N ALA A 104 -3.31 -17.06 8.37
CA ALA A 104 -3.53 -17.33 9.78
C ALA A 104 -3.82 -18.82 9.99
N GLN A 105 -3.31 -19.37 11.08
CA GLN A 105 -3.74 -20.67 11.60
C GLN A 105 -4.91 -20.43 12.54
N ILE A 106 -6.08 -20.98 12.22
CA ILE A 106 -7.32 -20.84 13.00
C ILE A 106 -7.73 -22.26 13.41
N GLY A 107 -7.67 -22.55 14.71
CA GLY A 107 -7.69 -23.94 15.19
C GLY A 107 -6.55 -24.75 14.55
N ASP A 108 -6.88 -25.89 13.93
CA ASP A 108 -5.91 -26.79 13.32
C ASP A 108 -5.67 -26.54 11.82
N LYS A 109 -6.34 -25.55 11.22
CA LYS A 109 -6.30 -25.28 9.77
C LYS A 109 -5.61 -23.96 9.45
N LYS A 110 -4.86 -23.94 8.35
CA LYS A 110 -4.26 -22.73 7.77
C LYS A 110 -5.24 -22.12 6.77
N HIS A 111 -5.49 -20.82 6.94
CA HIS A 111 -6.36 -20.03 6.08
C HIS A 111 -5.55 -18.90 5.46
N LYS A 112 -5.67 -18.73 4.13
CA LYS A 112 -5.07 -17.63 3.39
C LYS A 112 -6.13 -16.57 3.08
N PHE A 113 -5.77 -15.33 3.33
CA PHE A 113 -6.62 -14.15 3.19
C PHE A 113 -5.96 -13.17 2.24
N LEU A 114 -6.73 -12.64 1.32
CA LEU A 114 -6.33 -11.53 0.47
C LEU A 114 -7.02 -10.27 1.00
N LEU A 115 -6.28 -9.19 1.23
CA LEU A 115 -6.82 -7.94 1.76
C LEU A 115 -6.07 -6.74 1.20
N TYR A 116 -6.62 -5.55 1.42
CA TYR A 116 -5.92 -4.29 1.13
C TYR A 116 -5.36 -3.70 2.42
N ALA A 117 -4.15 -3.17 2.42
CA ALA A 117 -3.58 -2.49 3.58
C ALA A 117 -2.58 -1.41 3.17
N THR A 118 -2.29 -0.48 4.07
CA THR A 118 -1.26 0.55 3.85
C THR A 118 0.14 0.04 4.19
N GLY A 119 0.26 -0.98 5.04
CA GLY A 119 1.55 -1.55 5.44
C GLY A 119 1.38 -2.87 6.20
N LEU A 120 2.50 -3.47 6.60
CA LEU A 120 2.52 -4.76 7.29
C LEU A 120 1.82 -4.72 8.65
N GLU A 121 2.06 -3.69 9.46
CA GLU A 121 1.40 -3.55 10.76
C GLU A 121 -0.12 -3.39 10.60
N ASN A 122 -0.53 -2.50 9.69
CA ASN A 122 -1.95 -2.30 9.38
C ASN A 122 -2.62 -3.60 8.88
N SER A 123 -1.97 -4.32 7.97
CA SER A 123 -2.49 -5.59 7.47
C SER A 123 -2.72 -6.63 8.57
N CYS A 124 -1.88 -6.64 9.60
CA CYS A 124 -2.05 -7.50 10.78
C CYS A 124 -3.27 -7.08 11.60
N SER A 125 -3.49 -5.78 11.78
CA SER A 125 -4.64 -5.23 12.51
C SER A 125 -5.96 -5.56 11.80
N ILE A 126 -6.05 -5.27 10.50
CA ILE A 126 -7.22 -5.59 9.67
C ILE A 126 -7.53 -7.08 9.74
N LEU A 127 -6.50 -7.93 9.60
CA LEU A 127 -6.69 -9.37 9.61
C LEU A 127 -7.15 -9.90 10.98
N LYS A 128 -6.63 -9.36 12.09
CA LYS A 128 -7.07 -9.74 13.43
C LYS A 128 -8.55 -9.44 13.62
N ASP A 129 -8.95 -8.19 13.36
CA ASP A 129 -10.35 -7.79 13.52
C ASP A 129 -11.29 -8.61 12.64
N TYR A 130 -10.92 -8.81 11.37
CA TYR A 130 -11.71 -9.65 10.47
C TYR A 130 -11.85 -11.09 11.00
N ILE A 131 -10.77 -11.70 11.51
CA ILE A 131 -10.84 -13.06 12.05
C ILE A 131 -11.71 -13.10 13.31
N GLU A 132 -11.55 -12.15 14.23
CA GLU A 132 -12.32 -12.04 15.47
C GLU A 132 -13.84 -11.93 15.21
N LEU A 133 -14.24 -11.23 14.15
CA LEU A 133 -15.65 -11.10 13.75
C LEU A 133 -16.21 -12.34 13.06
N ASN A 134 -15.37 -13.14 12.38
CA ASN A 134 -15.83 -14.19 11.46
C ASN A 134 -15.54 -15.63 11.93
N TYR A 135 -14.77 -15.81 13.00
CA TYR A 135 -14.34 -17.12 13.49
C TYR A 135 -14.44 -17.22 15.02
N MET A 136 -14.76 -18.43 15.52
CA MET A 136 -14.97 -18.69 16.95
C MET A 136 -13.77 -19.35 17.66
N PHE A 137 -12.68 -19.63 16.93
CA PHE A 137 -11.51 -20.32 17.45
C PHE A 137 -10.34 -19.37 17.66
N GLY A 138 -9.44 -19.73 18.58
CA GLY A 138 -8.15 -19.04 18.69
C GLY A 138 -7.37 -19.11 17.38
N PHE A 139 -6.65 -18.03 17.07
CA PHE A 139 -5.88 -17.93 15.83
C PHE A 139 -4.47 -17.37 16.06
N THR A 140 -3.59 -17.65 15.11
CA THR A 140 -2.22 -17.11 15.08
C THR A 140 -1.89 -16.67 13.67
N LEU A 141 -1.42 -15.42 13.53
CA LEU A 141 -0.94 -14.93 12.25
C LEU A 141 0.42 -15.59 11.94
N THR A 142 0.53 -16.19 10.77
CA THR A 142 1.71 -16.97 10.36
C THR A 142 2.51 -16.29 9.24
N MET A 143 1.84 -15.51 8.39
CA MET A 143 2.48 -14.82 7.28
C MET A 143 1.66 -13.59 6.91
N VAL A 144 2.35 -12.50 6.59
CA VAL A 144 1.79 -11.40 5.80
C VAL A 144 2.85 -11.01 4.78
N LYS A 145 2.46 -10.96 3.51
CA LYS A 145 3.33 -10.56 2.41
C LYS A 145 2.56 -9.57 1.53
N GLU A 146 3.22 -8.49 1.13
CA GLU A 146 2.74 -7.67 0.03
C GLU A 146 2.60 -8.55 -1.22
N PHE A 147 1.46 -8.43 -1.88
CA PHE A 147 1.18 -9.16 -3.11
C PHE A 147 1.43 -8.19 -4.26
N ASP A 148 2.18 -8.63 -5.29
CA ASP A 148 2.59 -7.77 -6.39
C ASP A 148 1.42 -6.95 -6.92
N SER A 149 1.66 -5.68 -7.29
CA SER A 149 0.66 -4.67 -7.68
C SER A 149 -0.45 -5.24 -8.58
N CYS A 150 -1.52 -5.72 -7.96
CA CYS A 150 -2.62 -6.36 -8.65
C CYS A 150 -3.95 -5.67 -8.34
N VAL A 151 -4.84 -5.68 -9.33
CA VAL A 151 -6.23 -5.28 -9.13
C VAL A 151 -7.04 -6.51 -8.74
N ILE A 152 -7.70 -6.47 -7.59
CA ILE A 152 -8.55 -7.57 -7.14
C ILE A 152 -9.98 -7.33 -7.60
N LEU A 153 -10.54 -8.27 -8.35
CA LEU A 153 -11.92 -8.25 -8.83
C LEU A 153 -12.68 -9.42 -8.20
N THR A 154 -13.91 -9.16 -7.78
CA THR A 154 -14.82 -10.20 -7.27
C THR A 154 -16.01 -10.33 -8.20
N ASP A 155 -16.28 -11.53 -8.68
CA ASP A 155 -17.47 -11.82 -9.44
C ASP A 155 -18.71 -11.70 -8.55
N ASN A 156 -19.53 -10.67 -8.78
CA ASN A 156 -20.80 -10.48 -8.08
C ASN A 156 -22.02 -10.81 -8.96
N LEU A 157 -21.81 -11.30 -10.18
CA LEU A 157 -22.87 -11.67 -11.10
C LEU A 157 -23.48 -13.02 -10.67
N LYS A 158 -24.81 -13.13 -10.66
CA LYS A 158 -25.51 -14.40 -10.39
C LYS A 158 -25.11 -15.45 -11.43
N GLU A 159 -24.99 -16.71 -11.03
CA GLU A 159 -24.93 -17.84 -11.97
C GLU A 159 -26.20 -17.81 -12.83
N ARG A 160 -26.07 -17.39 -14.08
CA ARG A 160 -27.00 -17.82 -15.12
C ARG A 160 -26.36 -19.06 -15.73
N LYS A 161 -27.08 -20.18 -15.77
CA LYS A 161 -26.75 -21.24 -16.73
C LYS A 161 -26.76 -20.56 -18.10
N VAL A 162 -25.60 -20.46 -18.71
CA VAL A 162 -25.46 -19.79 -20.01
C VAL A 162 -25.91 -20.81 -21.03
N ASP A 163 -27.06 -20.58 -21.65
CA ASP A 163 -27.49 -21.41 -22.78
C ASP A 163 -26.57 -21.11 -23.98
N ASP A 164 -26.21 -22.13 -24.77
CA ASP A 164 -25.17 -22.06 -25.83
C ASP A 164 -25.32 -20.86 -26.78
N ALA A 165 -26.55 -20.43 -27.06
CA ALA A 165 -26.85 -19.28 -27.92
C ALA A 165 -26.31 -17.94 -27.38
N THR A 166 -26.24 -17.76 -26.06
CA THR A 166 -25.66 -16.55 -25.44
C THR A 166 -24.14 -16.55 -25.48
N LEU A 167 -23.52 -17.73 -25.54
CA LEU A 167 -22.07 -17.87 -25.63
C LEU A 167 -21.57 -17.53 -27.05
N GLU A 168 -22.34 -17.87 -28.08
CA GLU A 168 -22.06 -17.50 -29.47
C GLU A 168 -22.22 -15.99 -29.74
N GLU A 169 -23.27 -15.34 -29.21
CA GLU A 169 -23.40 -13.86 -29.30
C GLU A 169 -22.26 -13.12 -28.58
N LEU A 170 -21.75 -13.69 -27.47
CA LEU A 170 -20.60 -13.16 -26.75
C LEU A 170 -19.27 -13.42 -27.47
N LYS A 171 -19.14 -14.52 -28.21
CA LYS A 171 -17.97 -14.82 -29.06
C LYS A 171 -17.90 -13.88 -30.27
N ASP A 172 -19.02 -13.66 -30.95
CA ASP A 172 -19.10 -12.79 -32.14
C ASP A 172 -18.86 -11.31 -31.82
N THR A 173 -19.16 -10.86 -30.59
CA THR A 173 -18.92 -9.47 -30.18
C THR A 173 -17.46 -9.20 -29.78
N PHE A 174 -16.67 -10.23 -29.45
CA PHE A 174 -15.38 -10.06 -28.76
C PHE A 174 -14.13 -10.64 -29.44
N LEU A 175 -14.21 -11.14 -30.69
CA LEU A 175 -13.04 -11.62 -31.47
C LEU A 175 -12.06 -12.48 -30.64
N LEU A 176 -12.57 -13.49 -29.95
CA LEU A 176 -11.74 -14.42 -29.16
C LEU A 176 -11.05 -15.42 -30.11
N ASN A 177 -9.71 -15.35 -30.21
CA ASN A 177 -8.92 -16.35 -30.92
C ASN A 177 -8.72 -17.61 -30.05
N ASP A 178 -8.98 -18.76 -30.65
CA ASP A 178 -8.73 -20.11 -30.11
C ASP A 178 -7.24 -20.30 -29.80
N SER A 179 -6.85 -20.15 -28.54
CA SER A 179 -5.61 -20.76 -28.04
C SER A 179 -5.65 -20.85 -26.52
N VAL A 180 -6.24 -21.92 -26.01
CA VAL A 180 -6.00 -22.36 -24.63
C VAL A 180 -5.49 -23.79 -24.71
N THR A 181 -4.21 -23.93 -24.41
CA THR A 181 -3.55 -25.21 -24.14
C THR A 181 -4.08 -25.77 -22.82
N GLU A 182 -4.43 -27.05 -22.85
CA GLU A 182 -4.79 -27.85 -21.68
C GLU A 182 -3.57 -28.06 -20.75
N GLU A 183 -3.85 -28.56 -19.53
CA GLU A 183 -2.93 -28.95 -18.44
C GLU A 183 -2.76 -27.86 -17.34
N ASP A 184 -2.93 -28.10 -16.03
CA ASP A 184 -2.88 -29.31 -15.21
C ASP A 184 -3.92 -29.26 -14.05
N GLU A 185 -4.58 -30.38 -13.78
CA GLU A 185 -5.38 -30.60 -12.56
C GLU A 185 -4.47 -31.08 -11.42
N GLU A 186 -4.26 -30.25 -10.39
CA GLU A 186 -3.77 -30.73 -9.09
C GLU A 186 -4.88 -30.73 -8.02
N GLU A 187 -4.90 -31.83 -7.27
CA GLU A 187 -5.92 -32.29 -6.34
C GLU A 187 -6.31 -31.27 -5.27
N GLY A 188 -7.61 -30.97 -5.23
CA GLY A 188 -8.27 -30.33 -4.10
C GLY A 188 -9.76 -30.52 -4.24
N ASP A 189 -10.34 -31.31 -3.34
CA ASP A 189 -11.75 -31.70 -3.18
C ASP A 189 -12.72 -30.50 -3.21
N SER A 190 -12.89 -29.90 -4.38
CA SER A 190 -13.69 -28.70 -4.60
C SER A 190 -14.88 -29.09 -5.45
N LYS A 191 -16.07 -28.92 -4.86
CA LYS A 191 -17.32 -29.07 -5.60
C LYS A 191 -17.26 -28.18 -6.85
N PRO A 192 -17.81 -28.62 -8.00
CA PRO A 192 -17.66 -27.94 -9.30
C PRO A 192 -18.26 -26.51 -9.38
N ASN A 193 -18.79 -25.98 -8.28
CA ASN A 193 -19.54 -24.73 -8.22
C ASN A 193 -18.98 -23.73 -7.19
N GLU A 194 -17.72 -23.86 -6.78
CA GLU A 194 -17.06 -22.90 -5.90
C GLU A 194 -16.12 -21.98 -6.68
N LYS A 195 -16.23 -20.67 -6.45
CA LYS A 195 -15.35 -19.67 -7.08
C LYS A 195 -13.92 -19.86 -6.58
N LYS A 196 -12.97 -19.70 -7.49
CA LYS A 196 -11.53 -19.74 -7.23
C LYS A 196 -10.94 -18.36 -7.52
N PHE A 197 -9.78 -18.09 -6.92
CA PHE A 197 -8.99 -16.91 -7.24
C PHE A 197 -8.03 -17.26 -8.38
N TYR A 198 -8.08 -16.51 -9.47
CA TYR A 198 -7.15 -16.61 -10.59
C TYR A 198 -6.27 -15.38 -10.62
N GLN A 199 -4.96 -15.56 -10.65
CA GLN A 199 -4.00 -14.52 -10.98
C GLN A 199 -3.83 -14.51 -12.51
N ILE A 200 -4.20 -13.40 -13.13
CA ILE A 200 -4.24 -13.24 -14.58
C ILE A 200 -3.34 -12.07 -14.96
N GLU A 201 -2.32 -12.35 -15.75
CA GLU A 201 -1.52 -11.32 -16.40
C GLU A 201 -2.19 -10.98 -17.73
N THR A 202 -2.62 -9.73 -17.86
CA THR A 202 -3.36 -9.24 -19.02
C THR A 202 -2.54 -8.18 -19.72
N LYS A 203 -2.25 -8.41 -20.99
CA LYS A 203 -1.77 -7.39 -21.90
C LYS A 203 -2.94 -6.50 -22.32
N ILE A 204 -2.81 -5.22 -22.02
CA ILE A 204 -3.82 -4.20 -22.34
C ILE A 204 -3.20 -3.28 -23.40
N THR A 205 -3.83 -3.21 -24.56
CA THR A 205 -3.45 -2.32 -25.66
C THR A 205 -4.49 -1.21 -25.74
N PHE A 206 -4.01 0.03 -25.70
CA PHE A 206 -4.81 1.23 -25.93
C PHE A 206 -4.51 1.79 -27.31
N THR A 207 -5.54 1.91 -28.14
CA THR A 207 -5.45 2.50 -29.47
C THR A 207 -6.20 3.84 -29.51
N ASP A 208 -5.57 4.87 -30.07
CA ASP A 208 -6.22 6.15 -30.38
C ASP A 208 -6.29 6.46 -31.90
N GLY A 209 -5.96 5.46 -32.72
CA GLY A 209 -5.97 5.50 -34.18
C GLY A 209 -4.60 5.73 -34.82
N GLU A 210 -3.69 6.45 -34.15
CA GLU A 210 -2.33 6.72 -34.65
C GLU A 210 -1.25 6.11 -33.74
N ASN A 211 -1.51 5.96 -32.44
CA ASN A 211 -0.60 5.37 -31.47
C ASN A 211 -1.20 4.13 -30.81
N GLU A 212 -0.32 3.17 -30.52
CA GLU A 212 -0.61 1.97 -29.74
C GLU A 212 0.23 1.98 -28.47
N ASP A 213 -0.43 2.09 -27.32
CA ASP A 213 0.21 1.98 -26.01
C ASP A 213 -0.10 0.60 -25.41
N GLU A 214 0.94 -0.19 -25.17
CA GLU A 214 0.80 -1.51 -24.55
C GLU A 214 1.27 -1.49 -23.09
N ARG A 215 0.50 -2.12 -22.21
CA ARG A 215 0.89 -2.35 -20.81
C ARG A 215 0.47 -3.73 -20.34
N VAL A 216 1.31 -4.36 -19.53
CA VAL A 216 0.95 -5.60 -18.82
C VAL A 216 0.45 -5.23 -17.43
N GLN A 217 -0.69 -5.81 -17.03
CA GLN A 217 -1.25 -5.62 -15.70
C GLN A 217 -1.74 -6.93 -15.12
N THR A 218 -1.43 -7.15 -13.84
CA THR A 218 -1.87 -8.32 -13.09
C THR A 218 -3.22 -8.06 -12.43
N PHE A 219 -4.14 -9.01 -12.60
CA PHE A 219 -5.44 -9.03 -11.96
C PHE A 219 -5.56 -10.28 -11.09
N VAL A 220 -6.19 -10.15 -9.93
CA VAL A 220 -6.62 -11.31 -9.14
C VAL A 220 -8.13 -11.34 -9.16
N VAL A 221 -8.71 -12.35 -9.81
CA VAL A 221 -10.15 -12.41 -10.03
C VAL A 221 -10.75 -13.60 -9.29
N ASN A 222 -11.70 -13.34 -8.40
CA ASN A 222 -12.50 -14.37 -7.74
C ASN A 222 -13.70 -14.74 -8.61
N THR A 223 -13.62 -15.86 -9.33
CA THR A 223 -14.61 -16.28 -10.33
C THR A 223 -14.61 -17.80 -10.54
N PHE A 224 -15.50 -18.32 -11.38
CA PHE A 224 -15.60 -19.76 -11.67
C PHE A 224 -14.53 -20.23 -12.67
N ASN A 225 -14.33 -19.50 -13.76
CA ASN A 225 -13.41 -19.85 -14.84
C ASN A 225 -12.68 -18.62 -15.39
N VAL A 226 -11.65 -18.87 -16.23
CA VAL A 226 -10.78 -17.84 -16.81
C VAL A 226 -11.53 -16.95 -17.80
N ASP A 227 -12.43 -17.50 -18.62
CA ASP A 227 -13.21 -16.72 -19.60
C ASP A 227 -14.06 -15.64 -18.93
N ARG A 228 -14.72 -16.00 -17.82
CA ARG A 228 -15.50 -15.06 -17.03
C ARG A 228 -14.60 -14.05 -16.32
N ALA A 229 -13.39 -14.45 -15.93
CA ALA A 229 -12.40 -13.53 -15.40
C ALA A 229 -12.03 -12.46 -16.44
N MET A 230 -11.83 -12.87 -17.68
CA MET A 230 -11.52 -11.97 -18.79
C MET A 230 -12.65 -10.96 -19.01
N MET A 231 -13.89 -11.43 -19.06
CA MET A 231 -15.06 -10.56 -19.17
C MET A 231 -15.11 -9.52 -18.04
N LEU A 232 -14.84 -9.92 -16.80
CA LEU A 232 -14.79 -9.01 -15.64
C LEU A 232 -13.66 -7.98 -15.75
N ILE A 233 -12.48 -8.38 -16.24
CA ILE A 233 -11.33 -7.50 -16.47
C ILE A 233 -11.66 -6.47 -17.56
N THR A 234 -12.16 -6.91 -18.71
CA THR A 234 -12.53 -6.02 -19.82
C THR A 234 -13.62 -5.04 -19.40
N HIS A 235 -14.64 -5.51 -18.68
CA HIS A 235 -15.70 -4.65 -18.14
C HIS A 235 -15.16 -3.62 -17.14
N TYR A 236 -14.28 -4.03 -16.23
CA TYR A 236 -13.62 -3.12 -15.28
C TYR A 236 -12.81 -2.02 -15.99
N LEU A 237 -12.04 -2.37 -17.02
CA LEU A 237 -11.24 -1.43 -17.79
C LEU A 237 -12.12 -0.41 -18.54
N LYS A 238 -13.21 -0.86 -19.16
CA LYS A 238 -14.19 0.02 -19.82
C LYS A 238 -14.82 1.00 -18.82
N ASN A 239 -15.27 0.51 -17.66
CA ASN A 239 -15.87 1.37 -16.64
C ASN A 239 -14.87 2.42 -16.13
N LYS A 240 -13.61 2.04 -15.93
CA LYS A 240 -12.57 3.01 -15.54
C LYS A 240 -12.33 4.09 -16.58
N GLU A 241 -12.36 3.74 -17.87
CA GLU A 241 -12.23 4.72 -18.94
C GLU A 241 -13.41 5.71 -18.96
N GLU A 242 -14.63 5.23 -18.74
CA GLU A 242 -15.82 6.08 -18.62
C GLU A 242 -15.77 7.00 -17.39
N GLU A 243 -15.25 6.53 -16.25
CA GLU A 243 -15.03 7.36 -15.07
C GLU A 243 -14.00 8.46 -15.34
N CYS A 244 -12.89 8.13 -16.02
CA CYS A 244 -11.90 9.12 -16.44
C CYS A 244 -12.49 10.15 -17.40
N GLU A 245 -13.33 9.73 -18.36
CA GLU A 245 -14.02 10.63 -19.28
C GLU A 245 -14.90 11.64 -18.53
N LYS A 246 -15.69 11.17 -17.55
CA LYS A 246 -16.53 12.03 -16.71
C LYS A 246 -15.70 13.05 -15.93
N GLN A 247 -14.63 12.61 -15.27
CA GLN A 247 -13.75 13.49 -14.50
C GLN A 247 -13.03 14.53 -15.37
N ALA A 248 -12.62 14.16 -16.58
CA ALA A 248 -11.99 15.08 -17.52
C ALA A 248 -12.99 16.15 -17.99
N LYS A 249 -14.21 15.75 -18.33
CA LYS A 249 -15.30 16.68 -18.69
C LYS A 249 -15.64 17.63 -17.55
N GLU A 250 -15.71 17.15 -16.31
CA GLU A 250 -15.96 17.98 -15.12
C GLU A 250 -14.86 19.02 -14.90
N LYS A 251 -13.61 18.69 -15.25
CA LYS A 251 -12.46 19.61 -15.16
C LYS A 251 -12.27 20.48 -16.42
N GLY A 252 -13.18 20.37 -17.41
CA GLY A 252 -13.11 21.13 -18.65
C GLY A 252 -12.00 20.69 -19.61
N HIS A 253 -11.50 19.46 -19.47
CA HIS A 253 -10.50 18.88 -20.36
C HIS A 253 -11.15 18.06 -21.48
N GLU A 254 -10.60 18.15 -22.69
CA GLU A 254 -10.96 17.23 -23.77
C GLU A 254 -10.48 15.82 -23.43
N PHE A 255 -11.38 14.85 -23.54
CA PHE A 255 -11.08 13.44 -23.34
C PHE A 255 -11.28 12.69 -24.65
N ARG A 256 -10.22 12.05 -25.15
CA ARG A 256 -10.32 11.13 -26.29
C ARG A 256 -10.48 9.72 -25.76
N LYS A 257 -11.62 9.11 -26.08
CA LYS A 257 -11.88 7.70 -25.76
C LYS A 257 -10.95 6.83 -26.59
N ARG A 258 -10.24 5.92 -25.95
CA ARG A 258 -9.34 4.97 -26.60
C ARG A 258 -10.08 3.66 -26.77
N GLU A 259 -9.71 2.91 -27.79
CA GLU A 259 -10.15 1.52 -27.88
C GLU A 259 -9.26 0.67 -26.99
N ILE A 260 -9.87 -0.19 -26.18
CA ILE A 260 -9.15 -1.07 -25.24
C ILE A 260 -9.26 -2.49 -25.76
N HIS A 261 -8.13 -3.06 -26.14
CA HIS A 261 -7.99 -4.49 -26.42
C HIS A 261 -7.27 -5.18 -25.25
N THR A 262 -7.74 -6.37 -24.90
CA THR A 262 -7.19 -7.15 -23.78
C THR A 262 -6.87 -8.56 -24.26
N ALA A 263 -5.66 -9.04 -23.96
CA ALA A 263 -5.23 -10.41 -24.20
C ALA A 263 -4.64 -11.01 -22.92
N ILE A 264 -4.93 -12.29 -22.66
CA ILE A 264 -4.35 -13.01 -21.51
C ILE A 264 -2.96 -13.50 -21.90
N GLU A 265 -1.94 -13.16 -21.10
CA GLU A 265 -0.59 -13.71 -21.24
C GLU A 265 -0.40 -14.95 -20.38
N SER A 266 -0.98 -14.95 -19.18
CA SER A 266 -0.91 -16.07 -18.24
C SER A 266 -2.10 -16.04 -17.29
N ALA A 267 -2.63 -17.22 -16.94
CA ALA A 267 -3.69 -17.39 -15.95
C ALA A 267 -3.34 -18.56 -15.02
N LYS A 268 -3.25 -18.29 -13.71
CA LYS A 268 -2.86 -19.29 -12.70
C LYS A 268 -3.83 -19.27 -11.52
N PRO A 269 -4.43 -20.41 -11.13
CA PRO A 269 -5.21 -20.45 -9.90
C PRO A 269 -4.29 -20.24 -8.70
N ILE A 270 -4.72 -19.42 -7.74
CA ILE A 270 -4.00 -19.17 -6.50
C ILE A 270 -4.78 -19.72 -5.29
N PRO A 271 -4.09 -20.34 -4.32
CA PRO A 271 -4.74 -20.96 -3.17
C PRO A 271 -5.13 -19.90 -2.12
N VAL A 272 -6.02 -18.98 -2.47
CA VAL A 272 -6.57 -17.96 -1.58
C VAL A 272 -7.90 -18.46 -1.04
N GLY A 273 -8.06 -18.49 0.28
CA GLY A 273 -9.28 -19.01 0.92
C GLY A 273 -10.39 -17.98 1.02
N ARG A 274 -10.06 -16.71 1.33
CA ARG A 274 -11.03 -15.60 1.40
C ARG A 274 -10.42 -14.28 0.96
N PHE A 275 -11.26 -13.39 0.45
CA PHE A 275 -10.95 -11.98 0.25
C PHE A 275 -11.67 -11.15 1.32
N ILE A 276 -10.94 -10.27 2.00
CA ILE A 276 -11.48 -9.27 2.91
C ILE A 276 -11.92 -8.06 2.06
N PRO A 277 -13.20 -7.64 2.13
CA PRO A 277 -13.69 -6.52 1.34
C PRO A 277 -12.83 -5.27 1.49
N LYS A 278 -12.67 -4.52 0.41
CA LYS A 278 -11.85 -3.31 0.41
C LYS A 278 -12.41 -2.26 1.37
N GLU A 279 -13.73 -2.17 1.49
CA GLU A 279 -14.45 -1.27 2.39
C GLU A 279 -14.08 -1.53 3.86
N PHE A 280 -13.91 -2.80 4.22
CA PHE A 280 -13.44 -3.18 5.56
C PHE A 280 -12.01 -2.67 5.80
N SER A 281 -11.15 -2.76 4.79
CA SER A 281 -9.77 -2.26 4.87
C SER A 281 -9.69 -0.73 4.91
N MET A 282 -10.63 -0.02 4.26
CA MET A 282 -10.67 1.45 4.27
C MET A 282 -10.97 2.03 5.65
N ALA A 283 -11.70 1.31 6.50
CA ALA A 283 -11.96 1.73 7.89
C ALA A 283 -10.67 1.83 8.74
N TYR A 284 -9.57 1.26 8.25
CA TYR A 284 -8.24 1.24 8.87
C TYR A 284 -7.23 2.14 8.16
N MET A 285 -7.69 3.05 7.31
CA MET A 285 -6.85 4.13 6.79
C MET A 285 -6.90 5.30 7.76
N GLU A 286 -5.81 5.51 8.50
CA GLU A 286 -5.58 6.72 9.31
C GLU A 286 -5.14 7.90 8.43
#